data_AF-A0A942YNE2-F1
#
_entry.id   AF-A0A942YNE2-F1
#
_cell.length_a   1.000
_cell.length_b   1.000
_cell.length_c   1.000
_cell.angle_alpha   90.00
_cell.angle_beta   90.00
_cell.angle_gamma   90.00
#
_symmetry.space_group_name_H-M   'P 1'
#
loop_
_entity.id
_entity.type
_entity.pdbx_description
1 polymer ?
#
loop_
_entity_poly.entity_id
_entity_poly.type
_entity_poly.pdbx_seq_one_letter_code
_entity_poly.pdbx_strand_id
1 'polypeptide(L)'
;MSSLKEDDFVIDSHVNPYFGNIDIKDLKPMIYQKFINDKIESGLSTETARRIHNLMNQAYKRAVLNGYLEKNPCAGVQIKRREVKQLKYLEPEFVAPFLKHA
;
A
#
# COMPACT_ATOMS: atom_id res chain seq x y z
N MET A 1 -6.53 -19.22 2.71
CA MET A 1 -5.75 -19.17 3.97
C MET A 1 -4.38 -18.47 3.82
N SER A 2 -4.05 -17.87 2.66
CA SER A 2 -2.73 -17.26 2.42
C SER A 2 -2.61 -15.78 2.81
N SER A 3 -3.71 -15.04 2.95
CA SER A 3 -3.68 -13.57 3.05
C SER A 3 -3.10 -13.02 4.37
N LEU A 4 -3.29 -13.70 5.50
CA LEU A 4 -2.94 -13.14 6.82
C LEU A 4 -1.42 -12.97 7.05
N LYS A 5 -0.56 -13.74 6.37
CA LYS A 5 0.90 -13.65 6.55
C LYS A 5 1.54 -12.55 5.71
N GLU A 6 0.97 -12.24 4.54
CA GLU A 6 1.48 -11.17 3.68
C GLU A 6 1.16 -9.79 4.28
N ASP A 7 -0.01 -9.64 4.91
CA ASP A 7 -0.43 -8.41 5.57
C ASP A 7 0.47 -8.04 6.76
N ASP A 8 0.91 -9.02 7.56
CA ASP A 8 1.76 -8.81 8.74
C ASP A 8 3.17 -8.34 8.35
N PHE A 9 3.76 -8.94 7.31
CA PHE A 9 5.07 -8.52 6.79
C PHE A 9 5.05 -7.09 6.26
N VAL A 10 3.97 -6.69 5.61
CA VAL A 10 3.79 -5.33 5.08
C VAL A 10 3.65 -4.32 6.21
N ILE A 11 2.98 -4.69 7.31
CA ILE A 11 2.90 -3.86 8.51
C ILE A 11 4.29 -3.75 9.16
N ASP A 12 4.95 -4.86 9.45
CA ASP A 12 6.24 -4.82 10.13
C ASP A 12 7.32 -4.11 9.30
N SER A 13 7.37 -4.35 8.00
CA SER A 13 8.41 -3.81 7.13
C SER A 13 8.17 -2.35 6.69
N HIS A 14 6.93 -1.83 6.77
CA HIS A 14 6.63 -0.47 6.33
C HIS A 14 5.97 0.41 7.39
N VAL A 15 5.09 -0.13 8.23
CA VAL A 15 4.40 0.62 9.28
C VAL A 15 5.30 0.76 10.50
N ASN A 16 5.93 -0.31 10.96
CA ASN A 16 6.78 -0.29 12.16
C ASN A 16 7.99 0.68 12.05
N PRO A 17 8.75 0.75 10.94
CA PRO A 17 9.86 1.71 10.85
C PRO A 17 9.43 3.18 10.79
N TYR A 18 8.16 3.47 10.46
CA TYR A 18 7.67 4.84 10.29
C TYR A 18 6.76 5.31 11.44
N PHE A 19 6.03 4.37 12.04
CA PHE A 19 5.04 4.61 13.09
C PHE A 19 5.38 3.89 14.40
N GLY A 20 6.40 3.03 14.45
CA GLY A 20 6.79 2.31 15.67
C GLY A 20 7.24 3.22 16.81
N ASN A 21 7.54 4.50 16.51
CA ASN A 21 7.91 5.51 17.50
C ASN A 21 6.86 6.64 17.62
N ILE A 22 5.71 6.51 16.97
CA ILE A 22 4.61 7.49 17.01
C ILE A 22 3.40 6.81 17.64
N ASP A 23 2.92 7.35 18.74
CA ASP A 23 1.65 6.90 19.31
C ASP A 23 0.55 6.99 18.25
N ILE A 24 -0.23 5.92 18.11
CA ILE A 24 -1.41 5.86 17.22
C ILE A 24 -2.35 7.05 17.44
N LYS A 25 -2.36 7.66 18.63
CA LYS A 25 -3.12 8.85 19.01
C LYS A 25 -2.60 10.16 18.40
N ASP A 26 -1.29 10.28 18.18
CA ASP A 26 -0.70 11.46 17.54
C ASP A 26 -0.71 11.35 16.01
N LEU A 27 -1.08 10.17 15.47
CA LEU A 27 -1.15 9.97 14.05
C LEU A 27 -2.20 10.91 13.42
N LYS A 28 -1.71 11.87 12.63
CA LYS A 28 -2.54 12.78 11.83
C LYS A 28 -2.67 12.31 10.38
N PRO A 29 -3.79 12.63 9.71
CA PRO A 29 -3.98 12.31 8.29
C PRO A 29 -2.88 12.88 7.39
N MET A 30 -2.32 14.03 7.75
CA MET A 30 -1.18 14.63 7.03
C MET A 30 0.07 13.74 7.06
N ILE A 31 0.38 13.13 8.22
CA ILE A 31 1.54 12.24 8.38
C ILE A 31 1.32 10.97 7.56
N TYR A 32 0.11 10.41 7.64
CA TYR A 32 -0.25 9.22 6.86
C TYR A 32 -0.22 9.47 5.35
N GLN A 33 -0.71 10.63 4.89
CA GLN A 33 -0.64 11.02 3.49
C GLN A 33 0.81 11.13 3.01
N LYS A 34 1.70 11.71 3.83
CA LYS A 34 3.13 11.79 3.52
C LYS A 34 3.76 10.41 3.42
N PHE A 35 3.43 9.50 4.33
CA PHE A 35 3.89 8.11 4.29
C PHE A 35 3.48 7.38 3.00
N ILE A 36 2.21 7.47 2.60
CA ILE A 36 1.74 6.86 1.35
C ILE A 36 2.45 7.46 0.14
N ASN A 37 2.61 8.78 0.10
CA ASN A 37 3.32 9.45 -0.99
C ASN A 37 4.77 8.99 -1.09
N ASP A 38 5.50 8.95 0.04
CA ASP A 38 6.87 8.46 0.12
C ASP A 38 7.00 7.02 -0.40
N LYS A 39 6.06 6.14 -0.04
CA LYS A 39 6.04 4.76 -0.55
C LYS A 39 5.79 4.67 -2.06
N ILE A 40 4.90 5.50 -2.59
CA ILE A 40 4.67 5.57 -4.04
C ILE A 40 5.92 6.10 -4.76
N GLU A 41 6.56 7.15 -4.23
CA GLU A 41 7.80 7.72 -4.77
C GLU A 41 8.97 6.73 -4.70
N SER A 42 9.07 5.95 -3.63
CA SER A 42 10.03 4.86 -3.46
C SER A 42 9.83 3.70 -4.46
N GLY A 43 8.77 3.74 -5.26
CA GLY A 43 8.55 2.80 -6.35
C GLY A 43 7.53 1.71 -6.07
N LEU A 44 6.77 1.76 -4.97
CA LEU A 44 5.65 0.83 -4.79
C LEU A 44 4.59 1.00 -5.87
N SER A 45 4.00 -0.12 -6.28
CA SER A 45 2.84 -0.14 -7.16
C SER A 45 1.64 0.48 -6.46
N THR A 46 0.80 1.19 -7.24
CA THR A 46 -0.44 1.79 -6.73
C THR A 46 -1.35 0.76 -6.07
N GLU A 47 -1.34 -0.49 -6.57
CA GLU A 47 -2.12 -1.59 -6.03
C GLU A 47 -1.67 -1.99 -4.62
N THR A 48 -0.35 -2.10 -4.41
CA THR A 48 0.24 -2.38 -3.10
C THR A 48 -0.04 -1.25 -2.11
N ALA A 49 0.11 0.01 -2.54
CA ALA A 49 -0.23 1.17 -1.71
C ALA A 49 -1.73 1.16 -1.30
N ARG A 50 -2.61 0.71 -2.20
CA ARG A 50 -4.05 0.58 -1.92
C ARG A 50 -4.36 -0.55 -0.95
N ARG A 51 -3.67 -1.69 -1.06
CA ARG A 51 -3.76 -2.79 -0.07
C ARG A 51 -3.35 -2.30 1.32
N ILE A 52 -2.17 -1.68 1.43
CA ILE A 52 -1.68 -1.10 2.69
C ILE A 52 -2.71 -0.15 3.30
N HIS A 53 -3.22 0.77 2.48
CA HIS A 53 -4.21 1.73 2.94
C HIS A 53 -5.51 1.08 3.41
N ASN A 54 -6.03 0.10 2.69
CA ASN A 54 -7.24 -0.61 3.09
C ASN A 54 -7.06 -1.38 4.40
N LEU A 55 -5.91 -2.02 4.59
CA LEU A 55 -5.58 -2.74 5.83
C LEU A 55 -5.50 -1.76 7.02
N MET A 56 -4.72 -0.68 6.87
CA MET A 56 -4.58 0.34 7.89
C MET A 56 -5.91 1.02 8.22
N ASN A 57 -6.70 1.36 7.20
CA ASN A 57 -8.01 1.96 7.39
C ASN A 57 -8.95 1.04 8.20
N GLN A 58 -8.90 -0.28 7.99
CA GLN A 58 -9.66 -1.23 8.79
C GLN A 58 -9.15 -1.32 10.23
N ALA A 59 -7.83 -1.33 10.42
CA ALA A 59 -7.21 -1.32 11.76
C ALA A 59 -7.60 -0.04 12.54
N TYR A 60 -7.48 1.14 11.92
CA TYR A 60 -7.85 2.41 12.54
C TYR A 60 -9.35 2.53 12.79
N LYS A 61 -10.21 2.01 11.91
CA LYS A 61 -11.65 1.92 12.19
C LYS A 61 -11.92 1.10 13.45
N ARG A 62 -11.24 -0.04 13.63
CA ARG A 62 -11.35 -0.84 14.86
C ARG A 62 -10.80 -0.08 16.07
N ALA A 63 -9.68 0.62 15.94
CA ALA A 63 -9.13 1.43 17.02
C ALA A 63 -10.09 2.56 17.46
N VAL A 64 -10.77 3.20 16.51
CA VAL A 64 -11.82 4.20 16.79
C VAL A 64 -13.02 3.57 17.48
N LEU A 65 -13.49 2.41 17.00
CA LEU A 65 -14.60 1.68 17.63
C LEU A 65 -14.30 1.24 19.07
N ASN A 66 -13.04 0.89 19.36
CA ASN A 66 -12.60 0.52 20.70
C ASN A 66 -12.26 1.73 21.59
N GLY A 67 -12.42 2.97 21.09
CA GLY A 67 -12.14 4.19 21.86
C GLY A 67 -10.65 4.53 22.03
N TYR A 68 -9.75 3.86 21.31
CA TYR A 68 -8.33 4.23 21.29
C TYR A 68 -8.08 5.53 20.53
N LEU A 69 -8.95 5.84 19.56
CA LEU A 69 -8.87 7.04 18.71
C LEU A 69 -10.23 7.70 18.57
N GLU A 70 -10.24 9.03 18.57
CA GLU A 70 -11.47 9.79 18.33
C GLU A 70 -11.82 9.89 16.83
N LYS A 71 -10.79 9.90 15.96
CA LYS A 71 -10.95 10.03 14.51
C LYS A 71 -9.99 9.11 13.79
N ASN A 72 -10.41 8.60 12.64
CA ASN A 72 -9.59 7.74 11.81
C ASN A 72 -8.62 8.60 10.97
N PRO A 73 -7.29 8.50 11.17
CA PRO A 73 -6.30 9.28 10.43
C PRO A 73 -6.15 8.82 8.97
N CYS A 74 -6.63 7.62 8.61
CA CYS A 74 -6.68 7.17 7.23
C CYS A 74 -7.91 7.70 6.48
N ALA A 75 -8.90 8.28 7.18
CA ALA A 75 -10.11 8.79 6.51
C ALA A 75 -9.77 10.01 5.66
N GLY A 76 -9.96 9.90 4.34
CA GLY A 76 -9.75 11.01 3.39
C GLY A 76 -8.37 11.06 2.74
N VAL A 77 -7.49 10.09 3.01
CA VAL A 77 -6.18 9.99 2.36
C VAL A 77 -6.36 9.62 0.88
N GLN A 78 -5.72 10.37 0.00
CA GLN A 78 -5.78 10.15 -1.44
C GLN A 78 -4.52 9.45 -1.94
N ILE A 79 -4.70 8.30 -2.57
CA ILE A 79 -3.61 7.56 -3.22
C ILE A 79 -3.53 8.04 -4.66
N LYS A 80 -2.46 8.76 -5.01
CA LYS A 80 -2.20 9.15 -6.40
C LYS A 80 -1.88 7.88 -7.22
N ARG A 81 -2.58 7.70 -8.35
CA ARG A 81 -2.26 6.63 -9.29
C ARG A 81 -0.90 6.91 -9.92
N ARG A 82 0.02 5.95 -9.82
CA ARG A 82 1.23 5.95 -10.63
C ARG A 82 0.83 5.72 -12.08
N GLU A 83 1.34 6.52 -13.00
CA GLU A 83 1.22 6.25 -14.43
C GLU A 83 1.91 4.93 -14.74
N VAL A 84 1.11 3.92 -15.08
CA VAL A 84 1.63 2.62 -15.51
C VAL A 84 2.20 2.84 -16.91
N LYS A 85 3.52 2.70 -17.07
CA LYS A 85 4.14 2.66 -18.40
C LYS A 85 3.41 1.59 -19.20
N GLN A 86 2.86 2.00 -20.36
CA GLN A 86 2.06 1.13 -21.22
C GLN A 86 2.75 -0.23 -21.40
N LEU A 87 2.00 -1.31 -21.23
CA LEU A 87 2.45 -2.66 -21.51
C LEU A 87 2.95 -2.69 -22.96
N LYS A 88 4.26 -2.87 -23.14
CA LYS A 88 4.80 -3.22 -24.45
C LYS A 88 4.31 -4.63 -24.75
N TYR A 89 3.33 -4.75 -25.62
CA TYR A 89 2.92 -6.03 -26.18
C TYR A 89 4.12 -6.66 -26.89
N LEU A 90 4.26 -7.99 -26.80
CA LEU A 90 5.23 -8.72 -27.61
C LEU A 90 4.80 -8.59 -29.08
N GLU A 91 5.59 -7.92 -29.89
CA GLU A 91 5.35 -7.90 -31.34
C GLU A 91 5.44 -9.35 -31.88
N PRO A 92 4.59 -9.73 -32.85
CA PRO A 92 4.52 -11.09 -33.38
C PRO A 92 5.85 -11.61 -33.92
N GLU A 93 6.78 -10.72 -34.28
CA GLU A 93 8.14 -11.05 -34.70
C GLU A 93 8.97 -11.75 -33.60
N PHE A 94 8.70 -11.48 -32.32
CA PHE A 94 9.37 -12.13 -31.18
C PHE A 94 8.69 -13.43 -30.74
N VAL A 95 7.46 -13.70 -31.19
CA VAL A 95 6.70 -14.91 -30.85
C VAL A 95 7.10 -16.11 -31.72
N ALA A 96 7.41 -15.85 -33.00
CA ALA A 96 7.78 -16.87 -33.97
C ALA A 96 9.00 -17.75 -33.59
N PRO A 97 10.13 -17.20 -33.06
CA PRO A 97 11.23 -18.05 -32.61
C PRO A 97 10.90 -18.85 -31.34
N PHE A 98 9.96 -18.38 -30.51
CA PHE A 98 9.58 -19.05 -29.26
C PHE A 98 8.72 -20.30 -29.50
N LEU A 99 7.87 -20.27 -30.54
CA LEU A 99 7.02 -21.42 -30.92
C LEU A 99 7.76 -22.49 -31.73
N LYS A 100 8.97 -22.21 -32.22
CA LYS A 100 9.78 -23.17 -33.00
C LYS A 100 10.55 -24.19 -32.16
N HIS A 101 10.50 -24.09 -30.83
CA HIS A 101 11.20 -25.00 -29.91
C HIS A 101 10.24 -25.67 -28.89
N ALA A 102 8.93 -25.62 -29.14
CA ALA A 102 7.92 -26.34 -28.35
C ALA A 102 7.63 -27.73 -28.95
#